data_AF-A0A067EEK8-F1
#
_entry.id   AF-A0A067EEK8-F1
#
_cell.length_a   1.000
_cell.length_b   1.000
_cell.length_c   1.000
_cell.angle_alpha   90.00
_cell.angle_beta   90.00
_cell.angle_gamma   90.00
#
_symmetry.space_group_name_H-M   'P 1'
#
loop_
_entity.id
_entity.type
_entity.pdbx_description
1 polymer ?
#
loop_
_entity_poly.entity_id
_entity_poly.type
_entity_poly.pdbx_seq_one_letter_code
_entity_poly.pdbx_strand_id
1 'polypeptide(L)'
;MGGVGKTTLLTHINNKFLVSSTDFDCVIWIVVSKDLQLEKIQEIVGKKVGLLDGDSWKNKNSEEKALEIFRFLSKKKFVLLLDDKWERVDLNKGLFVCGLVEANKNFKVECLSDNDAWELLRQK
;
A
#
# COMPACT_ATOMS: atom_id res chain seq x y z
N MET A 1 -2.61 9.26 17.12
CA MET A 1 -3.99 9.01 17.56
C MET A 1 -4.58 7.82 16.80
N GLY A 2 -5.17 6.85 17.51
CA GLY A 2 -6.05 5.84 16.92
C GLY A 2 -7.46 6.42 16.73
N GLY A 3 -8.27 5.87 15.83
CA GLY A 3 -9.70 6.22 15.70
C GLY A 3 -10.05 7.47 14.86
N VAL A 4 -9.09 8.26 14.38
CA VAL A 4 -9.36 9.47 13.56
C VAL A 4 -9.79 9.21 12.11
N GLY A 5 -10.16 7.98 11.74
CA GLY A 5 -10.68 7.67 10.40
C GLY A 5 -9.65 7.47 9.27
N LYS A 6 -8.36 7.30 9.58
CA LYS A 6 -7.30 7.04 8.57
C LYS A 6 -7.62 5.86 7.64
N THR A 7 -7.91 4.70 8.22
CA THR A 7 -8.29 3.50 7.48
C THR A 7 -9.56 3.74 6.67
N THR A 8 -10.57 4.41 7.26
CA THR A 8 -11.82 4.76 6.55
C THR A 8 -11.58 5.62 5.32
N LEU A 9 -10.66 6.58 5.41
CA LEU A 9 -10.26 7.43 4.28
C LEU A 9 -9.53 6.60 3.21
N LEU A 10 -8.58 5.76 3.62
CA LEU A 10 -7.84 4.91 2.70
C LEU A 10 -8.76 3.90 1.97
N THR A 11 -9.75 3.34 2.67
CA THR A 11 -10.81 2.51 2.07
C THR A 11 -11.59 3.27 1.00
N HIS A 12 -12.00 4.51 1.28
CA HIS A 12 -12.72 5.34 0.30
C HIS A 12 -11.85 5.62 -0.94
N ILE A 13 -10.56 5.91 -0.75
CA ILE A 13 -9.61 6.10 -1.84
C ILE A 13 -9.50 4.81 -2.68
N ASN A 14 -9.29 3.66 -2.03
CA ASN A 14 -9.22 2.37 -2.70
C ASN A 14 -10.50 2.07 -3.51
N ASN A 15 -11.67 2.31 -2.92
CA ASN A 15 -12.95 2.09 -3.60
C ASN A 15 -13.15 3.01 -4.80
N LYS A 16 -12.69 4.27 -4.73
CA LYS A 16 -12.70 5.16 -5.91
C LYS A 16 -11.88 4.58 -7.05
N PHE A 17 -10.71 4.02 -6.77
CA PHE A 17 -9.90 3.36 -7.80
C PHE A 17 -10.56 2.11 -8.39
N LEU A 18 -11.38 1.40 -7.62
CA LEU A 18 -12.13 0.22 -8.10
C LEU A 18 -13.33 0.59 -8.97
N VAL A 19 -14.01 1.70 -8.66
CA VAL A 19 -15.26 2.10 -9.33
C VAL A 19 -15.00 3.01 -10.53
N SER A 20 -13.94 3.82 -10.52
CA SER A 20 -13.60 4.69 -11.64
C SER A 20 -12.65 3.98 -12.61
N SER A 21 -12.86 4.19 -13.92
CA SER A 21 -11.88 3.82 -14.94
C SER A 21 -10.64 4.70 -14.75
N THR A 22 -9.69 4.22 -13.97
CA THR A 22 -8.42 4.92 -13.75
C THR A 22 -7.36 4.40 -14.70
N ASP A 23 -6.39 5.25 -15.03
CA ASP A 23 -5.26 4.89 -15.90
C ASP A 23 -4.20 4.03 -15.19
N PHE A 24 -4.52 3.49 -14.00
CA PHE A 24 -3.63 2.62 -13.24
C PHE A 24 -3.87 1.17 -13.64
N ASP A 25 -2.80 0.46 -13.98
CA ASP A 25 -2.82 -0.97 -14.24
C ASP A 25 -3.10 -1.79 -12.97
N CYS A 26 -2.67 -1.30 -11.80
CA CYS A 26 -2.87 -2.01 -10.54
C CYS A 26 -2.93 -1.10 -9.32
N VAL A 27 -3.77 -1.49 -8.35
CA VAL A 27 -3.88 -0.87 -7.03
C VAL A 27 -3.63 -1.91 -5.96
N ILE A 28 -2.58 -1.69 -5.17
CA ILE A 28 -2.06 -2.65 -4.20
C ILE A 28 -2.23 -2.06 -2.81
N TRP A 29 -3.21 -2.56 -2.07
CA TRP A 29 -3.40 -2.19 -0.67
C TRP A 29 -2.75 -3.21 0.28
N ILE A 30 -1.81 -2.76 1.11
CA ILE A 30 -1.18 -3.57 2.15
C ILE A 30 -1.61 -3.02 3.51
N VAL A 31 -2.16 -3.90 4.35
CA VAL A 31 -2.32 -3.61 5.78
C VAL A 31 -1.00 -3.93 6.44
N VAL A 32 -0.36 -2.91 6.96
CA VAL A 32 0.92 -3.02 7.64
C VAL A 32 0.65 -3.18 9.13
N SER A 33 1.46 -3.96 9.82
CA SER A 33 1.42 -4.05 11.29
C SER A 33 2.83 -3.86 11.83
N LYS A 34 2.95 -3.55 13.12
CA LYS A 34 4.26 -3.35 13.78
C LYS A 34 5.23 -4.53 13.59
N ASP A 35 4.71 -5.74 13.43
CA ASP A 35 5.50 -6.97 13.29
C ASP A 35 5.67 -7.41 11.82
N LEU A 36 5.27 -6.57 10.86
CA LEU A 36 5.31 -6.95 9.45
C LEU A 36 6.75 -6.90 8.93
N GLN A 37 7.31 -8.09 8.72
CA GLN A 37 8.63 -8.29 8.12
C GLN A 37 8.61 -8.00 6.62
N LEU A 38 9.76 -7.61 6.07
CA LEU A 38 9.90 -7.28 4.65
C LEU A 38 9.49 -8.43 3.74
N GLU A 39 9.86 -9.66 4.10
CA GLU A 39 9.51 -10.86 3.33
C GLU A 39 7.99 -11.02 3.21
N LYS A 40 7.23 -10.69 4.27
CA LYS A 40 5.77 -10.75 4.25
C LYS A 40 5.19 -9.69 3.32
N ILE A 41 5.80 -8.50 3.24
CA ILE A 41 5.38 -7.47 2.27
C ILE A 41 5.58 -7.98 0.84
N GLN A 42 6.74 -8.55 0.54
CA GLN A 42 7.03 -9.11 -0.78
C GLN A 42 6.06 -10.24 -1.15
N GLU A 43 5.75 -11.14 -0.20
CA GLU A 43 4.73 -12.18 -0.38
C GLU A 43 3.35 -11.60 -0.71
N ILE A 44 2.90 -10.59 0.06
CA ILE A 44 1.61 -9.94 -0.16
C ILE A 44 1.57 -9.24 -1.53
N VAL A 45 2.63 -8.52 -1.89
CA VAL A 45 2.72 -7.84 -3.19
C VAL A 45 2.76 -8.86 -4.31
N GLY A 46 3.64 -9.86 -4.25
CA GLY A 46 3.74 -10.94 -5.23
C GLY A 46 2.41 -11.65 -5.44
N LYS A 47 1.65 -11.91 -4.37
CA LYS A 47 0.29 -12.46 -4.46
C LYS A 47 -0.65 -11.54 -5.23
N LYS A 48 -0.65 -10.25 -4.89
CA LYS A 48 -1.56 -9.27 -5.49
C LYS A 48 -1.28 -8.99 -6.95
N VAL A 49 -0.02 -9.12 -7.37
CA VAL A 49 0.38 -8.93 -8.78
C VAL A 49 0.39 -10.23 -9.59
N GLY A 50 0.01 -11.37 -8.99
CA GLY A 50 -0.07 -12.66 -9.69
C GLY A 50 1.29 -13.30 -9.99
N LEU A 51 2.33 -13.01 -9.20
CA LEU A 51 3.66 -13.60 -9.35
C LEU A 51 3.83 -14.93 -8.60
N LEU A 52 2.81 -15.39 -7.85
CA LEU A 52 2.87 -16.60 -7.03
C LEU A 52 2.59 -17.92 -7.77
N ASP A 53 2.38 -17.89 -9.09
CA ASP A 53 1.82 -19.03 -9.83
C ASP A 53 2.84 -20.14 -10.18
N GLY A 54 3.92 -20.30 -9.42
CA GLY A 54 4.85 -21.42 -9.61
C GLY A 54 5.73 -21.75 -8.41
N ASP A 55 6.18 -23.01 -8.35
CA ASP A 55 7.10 -23.54 -7.32
C ASP A 55 8.40 -22.74 -7.18
N SER A 56 8.75 -21.93 -8.18
CA SER A 56 9.93 -21.06 -8.14
C SER A 56 9.83 -19.92 -7.11
N TRP A 57 8.64 -19.40 -6.79
CA TRP A 57 8.53 -18.24 -5.90
C TRP A 57 8.94 -18.56 -4.46
N LYS A 58 8.51 -19.73 -3.96
CA LYS A 58 8.79 -20.14 -2.57
C LYS A 58 10.28 -20.37 -2.31
N ASN A 59 11.03 -20.73 -3.34
CA ASN A 59 12.46 -21.00 -3.25
C ASN A 59 13.33 -19.74 -3.43
N LYS A 60 12.74 -18.59 -3.79
CA LYS A 60 13.46 -17.34 -3.99
C LYS A 60 13.81 -16.66 -2.67
N ASN A 61 14.99 -16.07 -2.61
CA ASN A 61 15.38 -15.18 -1.54
C ASN A 61 14.70 -13.80 -1.67
N SER A 62 14.89 -12.94 -0.68
CA SER A 62 14.27 -11.61 -0.62
C SER A 62 14.67 -10.71 -1.79
N GLU A 63 15.93 -10.76 -2.24
CA GLU A 63 16.42 -9.95 -3.36
C GLU A 63 15.81 -10.39 -4.69
N GLU A 64 15.71 -11.69 -4.92
CA GLU A 64 15.08 -12.27 -6.11
C GLU A 64 13.59 -11.89 -6.18
N LYS A 65 12.87 -11.98 -5.06
CA LYS A 65 11.45 -11.56 -4.97
C LYS A 65 11.30 -10.07 -5.25
N ALA A 66 12.14 -9.23 -4.64
CA ALA A 66 12.13 -7.78 -4.89
C ALA A 66 12.42 -7.47 -6.36
N LEU A 67 13.33 -8.20 -7.01
CA LEU A 67 13.66 -8.01 -8.42
C LEU A 67 12.49 -8.37 -9.33
N GLU A 68 11.76 -9.45 -9.05
CA GLU A 68 10.57 -9.82 -9.82
C GLU A 68 9.43 -8.83 -9.66
N ILE A 69 9.16 -8.41 -8.42
CA ILE A 69 8.19 -7.36 -8.12
C ILE A 69 8.56 -6.08 -8.88
N PHE A 70 9.82 -5.67 -8.84
CA PHE A 70 10.30 -4.50 -9.56
C PHE A 70 10.14 -4.65 -11.08
N ARG A 71 10.53 -5.78 -11.66
CA ARG A 71 10.40 -6.05 -13.11
C ARG A 71 8.94 -6.01 -13.58
N PHE A 72 8.01 -6.46 -12.74
CA PHE A 72 6.59 -6.38 -13.01
C PHE A 72 6.09 -4.94 -12.91
N LEU A 73 6.33 -4.27 -11.78
CA LEU A 73 5.77 -2.95 -11.48
C LEU A 73 6.40 -1.82 -12.30
N SER A 74 7.67 -1.92 -12.69
CA SER A 74 8.36 -0.93 -13.54
C SER A 74 7.73 -0.75 -14.92
N LYS A 75 6.89 -1.69 -15.36
CA LYS A 75 6.18 -1.64 -16.65
C LYS A 75 4.71 -1.22 -16.51
N LYS A 76 4.31 -0.80 -15.30
CA LYS A 76 2.91 -0.61 -14.91
C LYS A 76 2.74 0.73 -14.21
N LYS A 77 1.62 1.41 -14.47
CA LYS A 77 1.16 2.52 -13.64
C LYS A 77 0.47 1.92 -12.42
N PHE A 78 1.07 2.06 -11.24
CA PHE A 78 0.53 1.43 -10.02
C PHE A 78 0.34 2.42 -8.88
N VAL A 79 -0.59 2.08 -7.98
CA VAL A 79 -0.77 2.74 -6.69
C VAL A 79 -0.50 1.74 -5.58
N LEU A 80 0.38 2.09 -4.65
CA LEU A 80 0.63 1.33 -3.42
C LEU A 80 0.02 2.07 -2.23
N LEU A 81 -0.98 1.47 -1.59
CA LEU A 81 -1.64 1.99 -0.39
C LEU A 81 -1.13 1.19 0.81
N LEU A 82 -0.51 1.86 1.78
CA LEU A 82 -0.01 1.26 3.02
C LEU A 82 -0.87 1.77 4.18
N ASP A 83 -1.52 0.87 4.92
CA ASP A 83 -2.33 1.21 6.11
C ASP A 83 -1.59 0.86 7.41
N ASP A 84 -1.71 1.70 8.45
CA ASP A 84 -1.14 1.60 9.82
C ASP A 84 0.27 2.21 10.12
N LYS A 85 0.61 2.23 11.42
CA LYS A 85 1.78 2.86 12.05
C LYS A 85 3.09 2.20 11.65
N TRP A 86 3.67 2.73 10.59
CA TRP A 86 4.98 2.34 10.11
C TRP A 86 6.05 3.35 10.54
N GLU A 87 7.00 2.92 11.37
CA GLU A 87 8.25 3.66 11.56
C GLU A 87 9.14 3.38 10.36
N ARG A 88 9.03 4.23 9.33
CA ARG A 88 10.03 4.44 8.28
C ARG A 88 10.73 3.17 7.73
N VAL A 89 10.00 2.18 7.21
CA VAL A 89 10.73 1.23 6.33
C VAL A 89 11.06 1.93 5.05
N ASP A 90 12.35 1.89 4.76
CA ASP A 90 12.95 2.31 3.53
C ASP A 90 12.51 1.36 2.41
N LEU A 91 11.36 1.69 1.79
CA LEU A 91 10.80 0.94 0.66
C LEU A 91 11.81 0.81 -0.50
N ASN A 92 12.75 1.76 -0.60
CA ASN A 92 13.82 1.77 -1.61
C ASN A 92 14.91 0.72 -1.37
N LYS A 93 15.01 0.18 -0.14
CA LYS A 93 15.95 -0.91 0.17
C LYS A 93 15.28 -2.27 0.21
N GLY A 94 14.00 -2.30 0.59
CA GLY A 94 13.32 -3.56 0.86
C GLY A 94 12.42 -4.08 -0.26
N LEU A 95 11.60 -3.22 -0.86
CA LEU A 95 10.57 -3.66 -1.81
C LEU A 95 11.05 -3.57 -3.26
N PHE A 96 11.94 -2.62 -3.54
CA PHE A 96 12.52 -2.42 -4.86
C PHE A 96 14.04 -2.48 -4.74
N VAL A 97 14.68 -3.40 -5.48
CA VAL A 97 16.16 -3.57 -5.50
C VAL A 97 16.88 -2.31 -6.02
N CYS A 98 16.13 -1.43 -6.70
CA CYS A 98 16.59 -0.15 -7.18
C CYS A 98 15.68 0.93 -6.58
N GLY A 99 16.24 1.95 -5.94
CA GLY A 99 15.52 3.06 -5.29
C GLY A 99 14.79 4.01 -6.26
N LEU A 100 14.16 3.45 -7.29
CA LEU A 100 13.50 4.12 -8.41
C LEU A 100 12.03 4.43 -8.17
N VAL A 101 11.53 4.29 -6.93
CA VAL A 101 10.15 4.64 -6.59
C VAL A 101 10.15 5.86 -5.68
N GLU A 102 10.18 7.04 -6.28
CA GLU A 102 9.87 8.29 -5.59
C GLU A 102 8.35 8.35 -5.34
N ALA A 103 7.87 7.78 -4.24
CA ALA A 103 6.52 8.03 -3.76
C ALA A 103 6.50 9.37 -2.99
N ASN A 104 6.01 10.44 -3.63
CA ASN A 104 6.28 11.81 -3.15
C ASN A 104 5.03 12.60 -2.69
N LYS A 105 4.08 11.97 -1.98
CA LYS A 105 3.00 12.70 -1.28
C LYS A 105 2.63 12.06 0.06
N ASN A 106 2.88 12.81 1.14
CA ASN A 106 2.44 12.45 2.49
C ASN A 106 1.11 13.15 2.80
N PHE A 107 0.12 12.39 3.28
CA PHE A 107 -1.17 12.93 3.72
C PHE A 107 -1.29 12.75 5.23
N LYS A 108 -1.47 13.87 5.95
CA LYS A 108 -1.76 13.88 7.39
C LYS A 108 -3.27 13.93 7.59
N VAL A 109 -3.82 12.98 8.34
CA VAL A 109 -5.22 12.98 8.75
C VAL A 109 -5.32 13.48 10.19
N GLU A 110 -6.11 14.54 10.38
CA GLU A 110 -6.31 15.21 11.67
C GLU A 110 -7.74 14.97 12.17
N CYS A 111 -7.98 15.29 13.45
CA CYS A 111 -9.34 15.27 13.99
C CYS A 111 -10.19 16.35 13.31
N LEU A 112 -11.48 16.07 13.15
CA LEU A 112 -12.46 17.06 12.72
C LEU A 112 -12.54 18.20 13.75
N SER A 113 -12.91 19.40 13.29
CA SER A 113 -13.31 20.48 14.19
C SER A 113 -14.61 20.11 14.92
N ASP A 114 -14.90 20.75 16.05
CA ASP A 114 -16.12 20.48 16.81
C ASP A 114 -17.39 20.66 15.95
N ASN A 115 -17.38 21.66 15.07
CA ASN A 115 -18.49 21.93 14.14
C ASN A 115 -18.65 20.81 13.11
N ASP A 116 -17.56 20.38 12.47
CA ASP A 116 -17.59 19.30 11.46
C ASP A 116 -17.97 17.95 12.10
N ALA A 117 -17.47 17.68 13.31
CA ALA A 117 -17.83 16.49 14.08
C ALA A 117 -19.33 16.50 14.42
N TRP A 118 -19.87 17.66 14.80
CA TRP A 118 -21.29 17.84 15.08
C TRP A 118 -22.17 17.69 13.82
N GLU A 119 -21.71 18.14 12.66
CA GLU A 119 -22.37 17.89 11.38
C GLU A 119 -22.41 16.42 11.01
N LEU A 120 -21.29 15.70 11.19
CA LEU A 120 -21.22 14.28 10.93
C LEU A 120 -22.21 13.47 11.79
N LEU A 121 -22.40 13.87 13.05
CA LEU A 121 -23.32 13.21 13.96
C LEU A 121 -24.79 13.38 13.53
N ARG A 122 -25.13 14.51 12.90
CA ARG A 122 -26.48 14.81 12.39
C ARG A 122 -26.84 14.07 11.10
N GLN A 123 -25.85 13.53 10.39
CA GLN A 123 -26.05 12.77 9.14
C GLN A 123 -26.27 11.26 9.38
N LYS A 124 -26.22 10.81 10.64
CA LYS A 124 -26.55 9.44 11.04
C LYS A 124 -27.95 9.36 11.61
#